data_AF-A0A660TZL8-F1
#
_entry.id   AF-A0A660TZL8-F1
#
_cell.length_a   1.000
_cell.length_b   1.000
_cell.length_c   1.000
_cell.angle_alpha   90.00
_cell.angle_beta   90.00
_cell.angle_gamma   90.00
#
_symmetry.space_group_name_H-M   'P 1'
#
loop_
_entity.id
_entity.type
_entity.pdbx_description
1 polymer ?
#
loop_
_entity_poly.entity_id
_entity_poly.type
_entity_poly.pdbx_seq_one_letter_code
_entity_poly.pdbx_strand_id
1 'polypeptide(L)' 'MSDNEQGKCITIERLLELAQEDELLHLRLVSSTETLKKEISSYAINRPGLALAGDYDYFDYERIQI' A
#
# COMPACT_ATOMS: atom_id res chain seq x y z
N MET A 1 8.43 -12.96 23.09
CA MET A 1 9.21 -12.98 21.84
C MET A 1 8.32 -12.34 20.81
N SER A 2 8.60 -11.08 20.48
CA SER A 2 7.80 -10.31 19.53
C SER A 2 8.82 -9.61 18.66
N ASP A 3 9.07 -10.21 17.50
CA ASP A 3 10.00 -9.71 16.50
C ASP A 3 9.61 -8.28 16.14
N ASN A 4 10.46 -7.35 16.58
CA ASN A 4 10.35 -5.95 16.29
C ASN A 4 11.01 -5.74 14.92
N GLU A 5 10.35 -6.21 13.86
CA GLU A 5 10.73 -5.86 12.49
C GLU A 5 10.43 -4.38 12.32
N GLN A 6 11.44 -3.53 12.55
CA GLN A 6 11.43 -2.14 12.10
C GLN A 6 11.21 -2.15 10.59
N GLY A 7 9.95 -2.05 10.20
CA GLY A 7 9.55 -2.00 8.81
C GLY A 7 10.20 -0.80 8.15
N LYS A 8 10.99 -1.09 7.13
CA LYS A 8 11.57 -0.09 6.25
C LYS A 8 10.41 0.65 5.58
N CYS A 9 10.13 1.88 6.01
CA CYS A 9 9.17 2.76 5.36
C CYS A 9 9.66 3.02 3.93
N ILE A 10 8.86 2.64 2.93
CA ILE A 10 9.12 2.96 1.52
C ILE A 10 8.00 3.86 0.99
N THR A 11 8.29 4.72 0.04
CA THR A 11 7.25 5.53 -0.61
C THR A 11 6.50 4.72 -1.67
N ILE A 12 5.29 5.15 -2.01
CA ILE A 12 4.54 4.59 -3.15
C ILE A 12 5.33 4.74 -4.45
N GLU A 13 6.03 5.85 -4.62
CA GLU A 13 6.96 6.09 -5.74
C GLU A 13 8.00 4.98 -5.84
N ARG A 14 8.69 4.65 -4.73
CA ARG A 14 9.69 3.58 -4.75
C ARG A 14 9.08 2.20 -5.01
N LEU A 15 7.88 1.94 -4.51
CA LEU A 15 7.16 0.70 -4.83
C LEU A 15 6.85 0.60 -6.34
N LEU A 16 6.44 1.70 -6.97
CA LEU A 16 6.12 1.72 -8.40
C LEU A 16 7.37 1.48 -9.26
N GLU A 17 8.52 2.05 -8.88
CA GLU A 17 9.80 1.76 -9.53
C GLU A 17 10.15 0.26 -9.42
N LEU A 18 10.11 -0.29 -8.20
CA LEU A 18 10.41 -1.69 -7.93
C LEU A 18 9.44 -2.66 -8.65
N ALA A 19 8.18 -2.28 -8.80
CA ALA A 19 7.18 -3.05 -9.52
C ALA A 19 7.49 -3.17 -11.02
N GLN A 20 8.07 -2.11 -11.60
CA GLN A 20 8.45 -2.06 -13.00
C GLN A 20 9.82 -2.69 -13.25
N GLU A 21 10.74 -2.62 -12.28
CA GLU A 21 11.98 -3.41 -12.28
C GLU A 21 11.63 -4.90 -12.43
N ASP A 22 12.35 -5.60 -13.31
CA ASP A 22 12.21 -7.04 -13.58
C ASP A 22 10.80 -7.53 -13.98
N GLU A 23 9.91 -6.64 -14.42
CA GLU A 23 8.50 -6.96 -14.78
C GLU A 23 7.73 -7.69 -13.67
N LEU A 24 8.10 -7.48 -12.40
CA LEU A 24 7.52 -8.18 -11.24
C LEU A 24 6.02 -7.94 -11.09
N LEU A 25 5.59 -6.68 -11.23
CA LEU A 25 4.21 -6.26 -11.06
C LEU A 25 3.87 -5.23 -12.15
N HIS A 26 2.96 -5.57 -13.05
CA HIS A 26 2.51 -4.68 -14.14
C HIS A 26 1.60 -3.53 -13.65
N LEU A 27 2.09 -2.73 -12.70
CA LEU A 27 1.37 -1.59 -12.15
C LEU A 27 1.40 -0.41 -13.13
N ARG A 28 0.26 0.29 -13.21
CA ARG A 28 0.11 1.51 -14.01
C ARG A 28 -0.54 2.59 -13.14
N LEU A 29 0.09 3.76 -13.08
CA LEU A 29 -0.53 4.94 -12.46
C LEU A 29 -1.74 5.38 -13.31
N VAL A 30 -2.91 5.45 -12.69
CA VAL A 30 -4.19 5.80 -13.36
C VAL A 30 -4.71 7.20 -13.03
N SER A 31 -4.13 7.87 -12.02
CA SER A 31 -4.59 9.16 -11.49
C SER A 31 -3.40 10.11 -11.31
N SER A 32 -3.53 11.11 -10.42
CA SER A 32 -2.49 12.10 -10.14
C SER A 32 -1.26 11.51 -9.42
N THR A 33 -0.14 12.19 -9.56
CA THR A 33 1.14 11.86 -8.92
C THR A 33 1.30 12.48 -7.53
N GLU A 34 0.34 13.29 -7.08
CA GLU A 34 0.44 14.13 -5.88
C GLU A 34 0.76 13.32 -4.61
N THR A 35 0.23 12.10 -4.53
CA THR A 35 0.35 11.22 -3.37
C THR A 35 1.46 10.18 -3.47
N LEU A 36 2.27 10.19 -4.54
CA LEU A 36 3.34 9.19 -4.71
C LEU A 36 4.41 9.24 -3.61
N LYS A 37 4.58 10.41 -2.98
CA LYS A 37 5.48 10.60 -1.85
C LYS A 37 4.93 10.09 -0.51
N LYS A 38 3.69 9.58 -0.47
CA LYS A 38 3.12 8.96 0.73
C LYS A 38 3.95 7.72 1.10
N GLU A 39 4.25 7.58 2.38
CA GLU A 39 4.95 6.42 2.92
C GLU A 39 4.01 5.23 3.13
N ILE A 40 4.53 4.04 2.90
CA ILE A 40 3.92 2.75 3.23
C ILE A 40 4.47 2.35 4.60
N SER A 41 3.66 2.55 5.62
CA SER A 41 4.00 2.31 7.03
C SER A 41 3.74 0.88 7.50
N SER A 42 3.05 0.07 6.69
CA SER A 42 2.70 -1.32 7.00
C SER A 42 2.87 -2.22 5.79
N TYR A 43 3.40 -3.43 6.01
CA TYR A 43 3.45 -4.50 5.01
C TYR A 43 2.12 -5.22 4.84
N ALA A 44 1.17 -5.04 5.77
CA ALA A 44 -0.13 -5.67 5.69
C ALA A 44 -0.98 -5.00 4.60
N ILE A 45 -1.74 -5.82 3.87
CA ILE A 45 -2.65 -5.36 2.80
C ILE A 45 -4.08 -5.37 3.34
N ASN A 46 -4.84 -4.33 3.06
CA ASN A 46 -6.27 -4.28 3.36
C ASN A 46 -7.09 -4.80 2.16
N ARG A 47 -8.12 -5.59 2.45
CA ARG A 47 -9.11 -6.08 1.47
C ARG A 47 -10.47 -5.52 1.86
N PRO A 48 -10.91 -4.41 1.25
CA PRO A 48 -11.97 -3.58 1.81
C PRO A 48 -13.39 -4.10 1.54
N GLY A 49 -13.63 -5.41 1.69
CA GLY A 49 -14.94 -6.02 1.40
C GLY A 49 -16.07 -5.44 2.26
N LEU A 50 -15.81 -5.25 3.56
CA LEU A 50 -16.80 -4.70 4.50
C LEU A 50 -17.09 -3.22 4.20
N ALA A 51 -16.06 -2.44 3.87
CA ALA A 51 -16.21 -1.05 3.46
C ALA A 51 -16.99 -0.90 2.16
N LEU A 52 -16.85 -1.84 1.22
CA LEU A 52 -17.70 -1.86 0.02
C LEU A 52 -19.16 -2.20 0.33
N ALA A 53 -19.44 -2.82 1.48
CA ALA A 53 -20.81 -3.02 2.01
C ALA A 53 -21.31 -1.83 2.85
N GLY A 54 -20.51 -0.76 3.00
CA GLY A 54 -20.87 0.46 3.73
C GLY A 54 -20.47 0.48 5.21
N ASP A 55 -19.73 -0.53 5.69
CA ASP A 55 -19.24 -0.59 7.06
C ASP A 55 -17.72 -0.31 7.10
N TYR A 56 -17.36 0.78 7.78
CA TYR A 56 -16.00 1.31 7.84
C TYR A 56 -15.37 1.21 9.23
N ASP A 57 -16.03 0.55 10.19
CA ASP A 57 -15.58 0.51 11.60
C ASP A 57 -14.18 -0.13 11.74
N TYR A 58 -13.82 -0.99 10.80
CA TYR A 58 -12.54 -1.71 10.76
C TYR A 58 -11.67 -1.35 9.54
N PHE A 59 -11.99 -0.27 8.83
CA PHE A 59 -11.25 0.11 7.62
C PHE A 59 -9.89 0.71 7.97
N ASP A 60 -8.80 0.08 7.49
CA ASP A 60 -7.44 0.55 7.71
C ASP A 60 -6.96 1.40 6.51
N TYR A 61 -6.92 2.72 6.72
CA TYR A 61 -6.52 3.73 5.72
C TYR A 61 -5.01 3.80 5.48
N GLU A 62 -4.20 3.22 6.37
CA GLU A 62 -2.74 3.31 6.28
C GLU A 62 -2.15 2.18 5.44
N ARG A 63 -2.92 1.11 5.21
CA ARG A 63 -2.51 -0.04 4.39
C ARG A 63 -2.76 0.19 2.90
N ILE A 64 -2.02 -0.56 2.08
CA ILE A 64 -2.32 -0.70 0.66
C ILE A 64 -3.64 -1.47 0.51
N GLN A 65 -4.50 -1.02 -0.40
CA GLN A 65 -5.82 -1.58 -0.66
C GLN A 65 -5.77 -2.48 -1.90
N ILE A 66 -6.36 -3.69 -1.83
CA ILE A 66 -6.57 -4.60 -2.97
C ILE A 66 -8.03 -5.06 -2.99
#